data_AF-A0A6G4RFY3-F1
#
_entry.id   AF-A0A6G4RFY3-F1
#
_cell.length_a   1.000
_cell.length_b   1.000
_cell.length_c   1.000
_cell.angle_alpha   90.00
_cell.angle_beta   90.00
_cell.angle_gamma   90.00
#
_symmetry.space_group_name_H-M   'P 1'
#
loop_
_entity.id
_entity.type
_entity.pdbx_description
1 polymer ?
#
loop_
_entity_poly.entity_id
_entity_poly.type
_entity_poly.pdbx_seq_one_letter_code
_entity_poly.pdbx_strand_id
1 'polypeptide(L)'
;MPSTLHITVGNREQIREDALEVARVIDSADSPEDIEDSVPKHLTDRSVLQFGSYDDLYEHLSPLRLELIQAIVKNEPSSIRDAARTVDRDVSDVHADLQRLEMLDVVEFDEGGRGGAKKPIVPYERIEMHIDYPLVDDDTDADAAASAD
;
A
#
# COMPACT_ATOMS: atom_id res chain seq x y z
N MET A 1 -14.75 5.09 -10.13
CA MET A 1 -14.89 3.75 -9.53
C MET A 1 -14.42 3.86 -8.10
N PRO A 2 -15.03 3.15 -7.14
CA PRO A 2 -14.49 3.09 -5.79
C PRO A 2 -13.05 2.53 -5.87
N SER A 3 -12.08 3.28 -5.35
CA SER A 3 -10.67 2.88 -5.38
C SER A 3 -10.43 1.79 -4.33
N THR A 4 -9.79 0.70 -4.74
CA THR A 4 -9.45 -0.44 -3.87
C THR A 4 -7.94 -0.53 -3.77
N LEU A 5 -7.41 -0.55 -2.54
CA LEU A 5 -6.02 -0.86 -2.27
C LEU A 5 -5.88 -2.39 -2.17
N HIS A 6 -5.11 -2.97 -3.07
CA HIS A 6 -4.78 -4.39 -3.02
C HIS A 6 -3.48 -4.59 -2.27
N ILE A 7 -3.53 -5.38 -1.21
CA ILE A 7 -2.35 -5.73 -0.42
C ILE A 7 -2.01 -7.18 -0.68
N THR A 8 -0.75 -7.44 -1.04
CA THR A 8 -0.23 -8.79 -1.26
C THR A 8 0.87 -9.09 -0.26
N VAL A 9 0.85 -10.31 0.28
CA VAL A 9 1.90 -10.81 1.18
C VAL A 9 2.43 -12.12 0.63
N GLY A 10 3.75 -12.22 0.50
CA GLY A 10 4.42 -13.43 0.03
C GLY A 10 4.79 -13.36 -1.45
N ASN A 11 4.46 -14.41 -2.20
CA ASN A 11 5.09 -14.71 -3.48
C ASN A 11 4.93 -13.56 -4.49
N ARG A 12 6.08 -13.13 -5.02
CA ARG A 12 6.21 -12.00 -5.94
C ARG A 12 5.89 -12.34 -7.39
N GLU A 13 5.53 -13.60 -7.68
CA GLU A 13 5.23 -14.07 -9.04
C GLU A 13 4.22 -13.18 -9.76
N GLN A 14 3.14 -12.76 -9.10
CA GLN A 14 2.13 -11.92 -9.72
C GLN A 14 2.71 -10.56 -10.17
N ILE A 15 3.52 -9.91 -9.34
CA ILE A 15 4.17 -8.64 -9.69
C ILE A 15 5.22 -8.85 -10.79
N ARG A 16 5.90 -10.00 -10.77
CA ARG A 16 6.82 -10.36 -11.84
C ARG A 16 6.09 -10.53 -13.17
N GLU A 17 4.92 -11.17 -13.18
CA GLU A 17 4.08 -11.30 -14.36
C GLU A 17 3.59 -9.93 -14.84
N ASP A 18 3.08 -9.09 -13.94
CA ASP A 18 2.64 -7.72 -14.26
C ASP A 18 3.80 -6.90 -14.87
N ALA A 19 4.99 -6.96 -14.27
CA ALA A 19 6.18 -6.26 -14.78
C ALA A 19 6.64 -6.78 -16.15
N LEU A 20 6.53 -8.10 -16.38
CA LEU A 20 6.83 -8.69 -17.69
C LEU A 20 5.80 -8.31 -18.74
N GLU A 21 4.53 -8.17 -18.37
CA GLU A 21 3.48 -7.69 -19.26
C GLU A 21 3.74 -6.23 -19.66
N VAL A 22 4.07 -5.35 -18.70
CA VAL A 22 4.48 -3.97 -18.98
C VAL A 22 5.70 -3.94 -19.89
N ALA A 23 6.73 -4.76 -19.62
CA ALA A 23 7.91 -4.83 -20.47
C ALA A 23 7.59 -5.25 -21.91
N ARG A 24 6.68 -6.22 -22.10
CA ARG A 24 6.21 -6.62 -23.44
C ARG A 24 5.50 -5.49 -24.17
N VAL A 25 4.68 -4.71 -23.46
CA VAL A 25 4.01 -3.53 -24.04
C VAL A 25 5.05 -2.54 -24.54
N ILE A 26 6.06 -2.23 -23.71
CA ILE A 26 7.15 -1.32 -24.06
C ILE A 26 7.93 -1.83 -25.28
N ASP A 27 8.29 -3.12 -25.32
CA ASP A 27 9.02 -3.73 -26.44
C ASP A 27 8.22 -3.72 -27.76
N SER A 28 6.89 -3.71 -27.67
CA SER A 28 5.99 -3.71 -28.83
C SER A 28 5.56 -2.32 -29.30
N ALA A 29 5.84 -1.27 -28.53
CA ALA A 29 5.43 0.09 -28.85
C ALA A 29 6.42 0.76 -29.80
N ASP A 30 5.90 1.38 -30.87
CA ASP A 30 6.71 2.12 -31.84
C ASP A 30 7.12 3.52 -31.33
N SER A 31 6.39 4.07 -30.35
CA SER A 31 6.68 5.37 -29.72
C SER A 31 6.21 5.43 -28.26
N PRO A 32 6.80 6.32 -27.42
CA PRO A 32 6.43 6.42 -26.00
C PRO A 32 4.97 6.79 -25.73
N GLU A 33 4.35 7.52 -26.65
CA GLU A 33 2.94 7.92 -26.59
C GLU A 33 2.01 6.70 -26.73
N ASP A 34 2.44 5.67 -27.47
CA ASP A 34 1.66 4.44 -27.67
C ASP A 34 1.69 3.53 -26.42
N ILE A 35 2.69 3.68 -25.55
CA ILE A 35 2.84 2.86 -24.34
C ILE A 35 1.69 3.15 -23.37
N GLU A 36 1.40 4.43 -23.11
CA GLU A 36 0.41 4.83 -22.11
C GLU A 36 -1.01 4.36 -22.47
N ASP A 37 -1.32 4.33 -23.77
CA ASP A 37 -2.58 3.80 -24.30
C ASP A 37 -2.61 2.26 -24.41
N SER A 38 -1.45 1.62 -24.51
CA SER A 38 -1.33 0.17 -24.67
C SER A 38 -1.14 -0.61 -23.36
N VAL A 39 -0.73 0.06 -22.28
CA VAL A 39 -0.68 -0.59 -20.96
C VAL A 39 -2.11 -0.96 -20.55
N PRO A 40 -2.37 -2.23 -20.20
CA PRO A 40 -3.68 -2.64 -19.75
C PRO A 40 -4.17 -1.79 -18.57
N LYS A 41 -5.39 -1.25 -18.67
CA LYS A 41 -5.99 -0.39 -17.62
C LYS A 41 -6.00 -1.02 -16.23
N HIS A 42 -6.06 -2.35 -16.15
CA HIS A 42 -6.03 -3.07 -14.87
C HIS A 42 -4.67 -3.00 -14.16
N LEU A 43 -3.59 -2.64 -14.86
CA LEU A 43 -2.26 -2.40 -14.28
C LEU A 43 -2.06 -0.92 -13.88
N THR A 44 -2.75 0.03 -14.53
CA THR A 44 -2.65 1.46 -14.21
C THR A 44 -3.62 1.91 -13.12
N ASP A 45 -4.80 1.29 -13.05
CA ASP A 45 -5.89 1.73 -12.15
C ASP A 45 -5.84 1.02 -10.78
N ARG A 46 -4.88 0.11 -10.58
CA ARG A 46 -4.77 -0.72 -9.38
C ARG A 46 -3.69 -0.18 -8.46
N SER A 47 -4.08 0.31 -7.28
CA SER A 47 -3.13 0.59 -6.21
C SER A 47 -2.74 -0.72 -5.52
N VAL A 48 -1.47 -1.11 -5.61
CA VAL A 48 -0.94 -2.34 -5.04
C VAL A 48 0.13 -2.02 -4.01
N LEU A 49 0.02 -2.60 -2.82
CA LEU A 49 1.04 -2.57 -1.78
C LEU A 49 1.50 -4.00 -1.48
N GLN A 50 2.81 -4.22 -1.43
CA GLN A 50 3.38 -5.55 -1.22
C GLN A 50 4.20 -5.62 0.07
N PHE A 51 4.03 -6.74 0.79
CA PHE A 51 4.87 -7.13 1.91
C PHE A 51 5.59 -8.43 1.62
N GLY A 52 6.85 -8.54 2.09
CA GLY A 52 7.66 -9.75 1.90
C GLY A 52 7.15 -10.91 2.74
N SER A 53 6.67 -10.62 3.95
CA SER A 53 6.16 -11.61 4.90
C SER A 53 4.93 -11.09 5.64
N TYR A 54 4.23 -12.01 6.33
CA TYR A 54 3.14 -11.62 7.22
C TYR A 54 3.63 -10.75 8.38
N ASP A 55 4.86 -10.99 8.86
CA ASP A 55 5.45 -10.18 9.92
C ASP A 55 5.68 -8.73 9.44
N ASP A 56 6.14 -8.54 8.21
CA ASP A 56 6.26 -7.21 7.61
C ASP A 56 4.88 -6.53 7.51
N LEU A 57 3.86 -7.27 7.02
CA LEU A 57 2.49 -6.75 6.97
C LEU A 57 2.04 -6.31 8.37
N TYR A 58 2.25 -7.15 9.39
CA TYR A 58 1.82 -6.87 10.75
C TYR A 58 2.57 -5.68 11.36
N GLU A 59 3.88 -5.58 11.12
CA GLU A 59 4.72 -4.45 11.56
C GLU A 59 4.28 -3.13 10.94
N HIS A 60 3.71 -3.16 9.74
CA HIS A 60 3.36 -1.96 8.96
C HIS A 60 1.87 -1.62 8.91
N LEU A 61 0.99 -2.60 9.06
CA LEU A 61 -0.47 -2.52 9.03
C LEU A 61 -1.09 -3.38 10.13
N SER A 62 -0.76 -3.04 11.37
CA SER A 62 -1.27 -3.74 12.54
C SER A 62 -2.78 -3.55 12.66
N PRO A 63 -3.48 -4.39 13.44
CA PRO A 63 -4.90 -4.23 13.70
C PRO A 63 -5.28 -2.81 14.16
N LEU A 64 -4.48 -2.20 15.04
CA LEU A 64 -4.71 -0.83 15.52
C LEU A 64 -4.58 0.23 14.42
N ARG A 65 -3.73 0.01 13.42
CA ARG A 65 -3.63 0.90 12.25
C ARG A 65 -4.79 0.70 11.29
N LEU A 66 -5.25 -0.53 11.09
CA LEU A 66 -6.46 -0.81 10.31
C LEU A 66 -7.71 -0.19 10.96
N GLU A 67 -7.80 -0.23 12.29
CA GLU A 67 -8.84 0.48 13.05
C GLU A 67 -8.75 2.00 12.87
N LEU A 68 -7.53 2.56 12.90
CA LEU A 68 -7.31 3.98 12.65
C LEU A 68 -7.73 4.39 11.23
N ILE A 69 -7.40 3.59 10.21
CA ILE A 69 -7.83 3.81 8.81
C ILE A 69 -9.36 3.84 8.73
N GLN A 70 -10.04 2.85 9.32
CA GLN A 70 -11.50 2.80 9.34
C GLN A 70 -12.10 4.01 10.08
N ALA A 71 -11.49 4.43 11.20
CA ALA A 71 -11.94 5.58 11.95
C ALA A 71 -11.81 6.88 11.17
N ILE A 72 -10.76 7.02 10.35
CA ILE A 72 -10.57 8.18 9.46
C ILE A 72 -11.67 8.21 8.41
N VAL A 73 -11.93 7.10 7.72
CA VAL A 73 -12.99 7.02 6.70
C VAL A 73 -14.36 7.32 7.30
N LYS A 74 -14.65 6.77 8.49
CA LYS A 74 -15.98 6.88 9.11
C LYS A 74 -16.27 8.26 9.71
N ASN A 75 -15.27 8.89 10.31
CA ASN A 75 -15.48 10.11 11.11
C ASN A 75 -14.86 11.36 10.48
N GLU A 76 -14.10 11.20 9.39
CA GLU A 76 -13.47 12.29 8.63
C GLU A 76 -12.78 13.34 9.53
N PRO A 77 -11.88 12.91 10.44
CA PRO A 77 -11.30 13.78 11.46
C PRO A 77 -10.60 14.98 10.82
N SER A 78 -10.76 16.15 11.43
CA SER A 78 -10.22 17.41 10.92
C SER A 78 -8.71 17.58 11.13
N SER A 79 -8.09 16.73 11.96
CA SER A 79 -6.66 16.78 12.27
C SER A 79 -6.16 15.49 12.91
N ILE A 80 -4.85 15.31 13.03
CA ILE A 80 -4.22 14.21 13.78
C ILE A 80 -4.74 14.11 15.23
N ARG A 81 -4.89 15.25 15.92
CA ARG A 81 -5.42 15.27 17.30
C ARG A 81 -6.88 14.81 17.36
N ASP A 82 -7.63 15.12 16.32
CA ASP A 82 -9.02 14.72 16.21
C ASP A 82 -9.14 13.22 15.93
N ALA A 83 -8.31 12.70 15.02
CA ALA A 83 -8.19 11.26 14.78
C ALA A 83 -7.84 10.51 16.07
N ALA A 84 -6.87 11.01 16.85
CA ALA A 84 -6.48 10.41 18.11
C ALA A 84 -7.61 10.36 19.16
N ARG A 85 -8.41 11.43 19.26
CA ARG A 85 -9.61 11.45 20.11
C ARG A 85 -10.67 10.44 19.65
N THR A 86 -10.87 10.31 18.35
CA THR A 86 -11.86 9.37 17.77
C THR A 86 -11.55 7.91 18.13
N VAL A 87 -10.26 7.55 18.19
CA VAL A 87 -9.83 6.19 18.53
C VAL A 87 -9.44 6.02 20.01
N ASP A 88 -9.62 7.05 20.84
CA ASP A 88 -9.24 7.08 22.26
C ASP A 88 -7.77 6.64 22.52
N ARG A 89 -6.83 7.20 21.74
CA ARG A 89 -5.40 6.90 21.82
C ARG A 89 -4.56 8.16 21.98
N ASP A 90 -3.33 8.00 22.45
CA ASP A 90 -2.36 9.08 22.57
C ASP A 90 -1.98 9.68 21.21
N VAL A 91 -1.86 11.01 21.17
CA VAL A 91 -1.59 11.77 19.94
C VAL A 91 -0.23 11.41 19.32
N SER A 92 0.79 11.15 20.14
CA SER A 92 2.13 10.76 19.66
C SER A 92 2.10 9.45 18.88
N ASP A 93 1.36 8.47 19.39
CA ASP A 93 1.27 7.13 18.81
C ASP A 93 0.47 7.18 17.51
N VAL A 94 -0.64 7.91 17.51
CA VAL A 94 -1.45 8.14 16.31
C VAL A 94 -0.68 8.93 15.26
N HIS A 95 0.12 9.92 15.66
CA HIS A 95 0.99 10.63 14.73
C HIS A 95 2.02 9.70 14.07
N ALA A 96 2.68 8.86 14.86
CA ALA A 96 3.65 7.89 14.35
C ALA A 96 3.00 6.86 13.42
N ASP A 97 1.81 6.37 13.78
CA ASP A 97 1.03 5.48 12.93
C ASP A 97 0.63 6.16 11.61
N LEU A 98 0.15 7.40 11.63
CA LEU A 98 -0.24 8.12 10.41
C LEU A 98 0.94 8.46 9.51
N GLN A 99 2.10 8.81 10.07
CA GLN A 99 3.33 8.99 9.29
C GLN A 99 3.73 7.70 8.58
N ARG A 100 3.64 6.56 9.26
CA ARG A 100 3.90 5.27 8.63
C ARG A 100 2.88 4.96 7.52
N LEU A 101 1.60 5.21 7.75
CA LEU A 101 0.56 5.00 6.75
C LEU A 101 0.71 5.93 5.53
N GLU A 102 1.18 7.16 5.74
CA GLU A 102 1.54 8.10 4.67
C GLU A 102 2.69 7.59 3.82
N MET A 103 3.75 7.05 4.44
CA MET A 103 4.87 6.46 3.69
C MET A 103 4.49 5.24 2.84
N LEU A 104 3.34 4.62 3.12
CA LEU A 104 2.81 3.48 2.38
C LEU A 104 1.71 3.88 1.39
N ASP A 105 1.47 5.18 1.22
CA ASP A 105 0.37 5.76 0.42
C ASP A 105 -1.03 5.28 0.85
N VAL A 106 -1.17 4.74 2.06
CA VAL A 106 -2.46 4.28 2.62
C VAL A 106 -3.29 5.45 3.15
N VAL A 107 -2.60 6.50 3.61
CA VAL A 107 -3.18 7.74 4.10
C VAL A 107 -2.48 8.91 3.42
N GLU A 108 -3.24 9.91 2.99
CA GLU A 108 -2.72 11.19 2.53
C GLU A 108 -3.02 12.26 3.58
N PHE A 109 -2.26 13.35 3.54
CA PHE A 109 -2.59 14.54 4.32
C PHE A 109 -2.99 15.68 3.41
N ASP A 110 -4.21 16.17 3.60
CA ASP A 110 -4.63 17.45 3.05
C ASP A 110 -4.07 18.59 3.91
N GLU A 111 -3.36 19.50 3.28
CA GLU A 111 -2.90 20.74 3.92
C GLU A 111 -4.13 21.63 4.10
N GLY A 112 -4.67 21.67 5.32
CA GLY A 112 -5.86 22.48 5.63
C GLY A 112 -5.60 23.99 5.44
N GLY A 113 -5.63 24.51 4.23
CA GLY A 113 -5.41 25.92 3.92
C GLY A 113 -4.15 26.55 4.56
N ARG A 114 -4.06 27.89 4.55
CA ARG A 114 -2.95 28.61 5.21
C ARG A 114 -3.02 28.46 6.73
N GLY A 115 -2.20 27.58 7.27
CA GLY A 115 -1.97 27.41 8.72
C GLY A 115 -2.94 26.47 9.42
N GLY A 116 -3.76 25.71 8.69
CA GLY A 116 -4.61 24.70 9.30
C GLY A 116 -3.86 23.42 9.63
N ALA A 117 -4.52 22.57 10.40
CA ALA A 117 -3.96 21.29 10.80
C ALA A 117 -3.93 20.32 9.61
N LYS A 118 -2.90 19.47 9.56
CA LYS A 118 -2.84 18.35 8.62
C LYS A 118 -4.05 17.43 8.84
N LYS A 119 -4.89 17.31 7.82
CA LYS A 119 -6.08 16.46 7.84
C LYS A 119 -5.75 15.10 7.20
N PRO A 120 -5.80 13.99 7.95
CA PRO A 120 -5.58 12.67 7.34
C PRO A 120 -6.80 12.26 6.51
N ILE A 121 -6.54 11.70 5.33
CA ILE A 121 -7.52 11.21 4.36
C ILE A 121 -7.09 9.82 3.89
N VAL A 122 -8.03 8.90 3.69
CA VAL A 122 -7.75 7.59 3.07
C VAL A 122 -8.28 7.67 1.64
N PRO A 123 -7.44 7.56 0.59
CA PRO A 123 -7.86 7.72 -0.80
C PRO A 123 -8.53 6.45 -1.37
N TYR A 124 -8.95 5.53 -0.50
CA TYR A 124 -9.49 4.21 -0.83
C TYR A 124 -10.80 3.95 -0.10
N GLU A 125 -11.72 3.28 -0.76
CA GLU A 125 -12.98 2.81 -0.15
C GLU A 125 -12.85 1.41 0.45
N ARG A 126 -11.90 0.62 -0.04
CA ARG A 126 -11.69 -0.77 0.38
C ARG A 126 -10.22 -1.15 0.38
N ILE A 127 -9.84 -1.99 1.33
CA ILE A 127 -8.59 -2.75 1.31
C ILE A 127 -8.94 -4.22 1.07
N GLU A 128 -8.31 -4.83 0.06
CA GLU A 128 -8.40 -6.27 -0.21
C GLU A 128 -7.03 -6.89 0.01
N MET A 129 -6.95 -7.93 0.83
CA MET A 129 -5.68 -8.57 1.19
C MET A 129 -5.63 -9.99 0.63
N HIS A 130 -4.54 -10.31 -0.08
CA HIS A 130 -4.17 -11.67 -0.46
C HIS A 130 -2.90 -12.06 0.29
N ILE A 131 -3.00 -13.08 1.14
CA ILE A 131 -1.92 -13.46 2.06
C ILE A 131 -1.53 -14.90 1.79
N ASP A 132 -0.33 -15.09 1.25
CA ASP A 132 0.31 -16.39 1.20
C ASP A 132 1.13 -16.57 2.49
N TYR A 133 0.61 -17.37 3.41
CA TYR A 133 1.25 -17.65 4.69
C TYR A 133 1.87 -19.06 4.67
N PRO A 134 3.20 -19.19 4.52
CA PRO A 134 3.85 -20.49 4.50
C PRO A 134 3.68 -21.17 5.87
N LEU A 135 3.20 -22.42 5.87
CA LEU A 135 3.14 -23.25 7.07
C LEU A 135 4.43 -24.06 7.30
N VAL A 136 5.31 -24.04 6.30
CA VAL A 136 6.62 -24.68 6.29
C VAL A 136 7.62 -23.68 5.70
N ASP A 137 8.79 -23.58 6.31
CA ASP A 137 9.86 -22.71 5.82
C ASP A 137 10.48 -23.37 4.58
N ASP A 138 10.15 -22.87 3.38
CA ASP A 138 10.88 -23.20 2.16
C ASP A 138 12.13 -22.30 2.12
N ASP A 139 13.21 -22.71 2.79
CA ASP A 139 14.54 -22.08 2.78
C ASP A 139 15.24 -22.09 1.39
N THR A 140 14.49 -22.15 0.29
CA THR A 140 15.06 -22.50 -1.03
C THR A 140 15.56 -21.30 -1.86
N ASP A 141 15.27 -20.04 -1.47
CA ASP A 141 15.69 -18.86 -2.25
C ASP A 141 16.94 -18.12 -1.73
N ALA A 142 17.61 -18.65 -0.69
CA ALA A 142 18.81 -18.01 -0.13
C ALA A 142 20.15 -18.48 -0.74
N ASP A 143 20.19 -19.54 -1.55
CA ASP A 143 21.46 -20.18 -1.98
C ASP A 143 21.76 -20.12 -3.50
N ALA A 144 20.95 -19.42 -4.30
CA ALA A 144 21.18 -19.35 -5.77
C ALA A 144 22.12 -18.20 -6.21
N ALA A 145 22.53 -17.30 -5.31
CA ALA A 145 23.38 -16.15 -5.65
C ALA A 145 24.88 -16.35 -5.32
N ALA A 146 25.28 -17.49 -4.77
CA ALA A 146 26.65 -17.77 -4.32
C ALA A 146 27.34 -18.89 -5.12
N SER A 147 27.15 -18.95 -6.44
CA SER A 147 27.99 -19.78 -7.30
C SER A 147 27.99 -19.28 -8.75
N ALA A 148 28.75 -18.22 -8.99
CA ALA A 148 29.33 -17.91 -10.30
C ALA A 148 30.73 -17.34 -10.05
N ASP A 149 31.72 -18.23 -10.03
CA ASP A 149 33.15 -17.93 -10.16
C ASP A 149 33.57 -18.22 -11.62
#